data_AF-A0A947AHP1-F1
#
_entry.id   AF-A0A947AHP1-F1
#
_cell.length_a   1.000
_cell.length_b   1.000
_cell.length_c   1.000
_cell.angle_alpha   90.00
_cell.angle_beta   90.00
_cell.angle_gamma   90.00
#
_symmetry.space_group_name_H-M   'P 1'
#
loop_
_entity.id
_entity.type
_entity.pdbx_description
1 polymer ?
#
loop_
_entity_poly.entity_id
_entity_poly.type
_entity_poly.pdbx_seq_one_letter_code
_entity_poly.pdbx_strand_id
1 'polypeptide(L)'
;KMEFVENNPENPHINYLRNPISGVRELVRLMEAVEAKLGGIEIPALVIQSAGDPVVNPKGSRRIFNLLGSKDKEYILFNFKRHGILLGDGSKKVYKAVWDFIRHL
;
A
#
# COMPACT_ATOMS: atom_id res chain seq x y z
N LYS A 1 21.28 -7.03 -21.78
CA LYS A 1 19.97 -7.40 -21.17
C LYS A 1 19.94 -6.72 -19.81
N MET A 2 18.93 -5.92 -19.48
CA MET A 2 18.87 -5.27 -18.16
C MET A 2 18.42 -6.32 -17.16
N GLU A 3 19.17 -6.55 -16.08
CA GLU A 3 18.85 -7.57 -15.06
C GLU A 3 18.16 -6.97 -13.84
N PHE A 4 18.48 -5.71 -13.54
CA PHE A 4 17.91 -4.95 -12.45
C PHE A 4 17.71 -3.49 -12.86
N VAL A 5 16.83 -2.80 -12.14
CA VAL A 5 16.66 -1.35 -12.18
C VAL A 5 17.29 -0.78 -10.92
N GLU A 6 18.07 0.29 -11.05
CA GLU A 6 18.57 1.03 -9.88
C GLU A 6 17.40 1.68 -9.13
N ASN A 7 17.51 1.73 -7.80
CA ASN A 7 16.50 2.27 -6.93
C ASN A 7 17.12 3.32 -6.00
N ASN A 8 16.43 4.45 -5.87
CA ASN A 8 16.74 5.47 -4.86
C ASN A 8 15.61 5.49 -3.82
N PRO A 9 15.60 4.53 -2.87
CA PRO A 9 14.47 4.36 -1.96
C PRO A 9 14.42 5.47 -0.90
N GLU A 10 13.22 5.72 -0.37
CA GLU A 10 13.01 6.66 0.75
C GLU A 10 13.78 6.24 2.02
N ASN A 11 14.00 4.93 2.23
CA ASN A 11 14.72 4.40 3.39
C ASN A 11 15.90 3.50 2.96
N PRO A 12 17.03 4.06 2.49
CA PRO A 12 18.18 3.30 1.97
C PRO A 12 18.84 2.36 2.97
N HIS A 13 18.64 2.59 4.26
CA HIS A 13 19.17 1.76 5.34
C HIS A 13 18.44 0.42 5.50
N ILE A 14 17.26 0.25 4.88
CA ILE A 14 16.46 -0.99 4.94
C ILE A 14 15.92 -1.45 3.59
N ASN A 15 15.81 -0.56 2.60
CA ASN A 15 15.29 -0.88 1.27
C ASN A 15 16.39 -1.24 0.28
N TYR A 16 16.05 -2.07 -0.72
CA TYR A 16 16.97 -2.45 -1.79
C TYR A 16 17.36 -1.26 -2.66
N LEU A 17 18.64 -1.17 -3.00
CA LEU A 17 19.18 -0.18 -3.96
C LEU A 17 19.05 -0.66 -5.43
N ARG A 18 18.66 -1.91 -5.65
CA ARG A 18 18.44 -2.51 -6.97
C ARG A 18 17.25 -3.46 -6.93
N ASN A 19 16.38 -3.36 -7.92
CA ASN A 19 15.20 -4.23 -8.07
C ASN A 19 15.39 -5.15 -9.29
N PRO A 20 15.44 -6.49 -9.11
CA PRO A 20 15.52 -7.42 -10.24
C PRO A 20 14.28 -7.31 -11.13
N ILE A 21 14.46 -7.26 -12.46
CA ILE A 21 13.32 -7.14 -13.40
C ILE A 21 12.43 -8.39 -13.33
N SER A 22 13.03 -9.56 -13.15
CA SER A 22 12.29 -10.80 -12.94
C SER A 22 11.36 -10.70 -11.73
N GLY A 23 11.81 -10.10 -10.63
CA GLY A 23 11.00 -9.86 -9.43
C GLY A 23 9.84 -8.90 -9.68
N VAL A 24 10.08 -7.80 -10.41
CA VAL A 24 9.02 -6.85 -10.79
C VAL A 24 7.93 -7.55 -11.61
N ARG A 25 8.31 -8.46 -12.53
CA ARG A 25 7.34 -9.23 -13.31
C ARG A 25 6.46 -10.12 -12.45
N GLU A 26 7.05 -10.82 -11.48
CA GLU A 26 6.25 -11.66 -10.58
C GLU A 26 5.36 -10.83 -9.64
N LEU A 27 5.80 -9.64 -9.23
CA LEU A 27 4.97 -8.69 -8.47
C LEU A 27 3.72 -8.28 -9.28
N VAL A 28 3.87 -7.95 -10.57
CA VAL A 28 2.72 -7.61 -11.43
C VAL A 28 1.73 -8.76 -11.53
N ARG A 29 2.20 -9.99 -11.75
CA ARG A 29 1.34 -11.18 -11.80
C ARG A 29 0.58 -11.41 -10.49
N LEU A 30 1.25 -11.19 -9.35
CA LEU A 30 0.62 -11.27 -8.04
C LEU A 30 -0.47 -10.20 -7.89
N MET A 31 -0.20 -8.95 -8.28
CA MET A 31 -1.17 -7.86 -8.22
C MET A 31 -2.42 -8.19 -9.04
N GLU A 32 -2.27 -8.69 -10.27
CA GLU A 32 -3.38 -9.12 -11.13
C GLU A 32 -4.20 -10.25 -10.49
N ALA A 33 -3.52 -11.26 -9.95
CA ALA A 33 -4.18 -12.41 -9.32
C ALA A 33 -4.93 -12.03 -8.03
N VAL A 34 -4.40 -11.08 -7.25
CA VAL A 34 -5.06 -10.57 -6.04
C VAL A 34 -6.26 -9.71 -6.41
N GLU A 35 -6.13 -8.84 -7.40
CA GLU A 35 -7.19 -7.92 -7.80
C GLU A 35 -8.48 -8.67 -8.18
N ALA A 36 -8.36 -9.76 -8.94
CA ALA A 36 -9.48 -10.61 -9.33
C ALA A 36 -10.20 -11.27 -8.12
N LYS A 37 -9.58 -11.32 -6.95
CA LYS A 37 -10.08 -11.98 -5.73
C LYS A 37 -10.52 -11.00 -4.64
N LEU A 38 -10.30 -9.69 -4.79
CA LEU A 38 -10.64 -8.69 -3.78
C LEU A 38 -12.13 -8.71 -3.39
N GLY A 39 -13.01 -9.01 -4.36
CA GLY A 39 -14.45 -9.14 -4.12
C GLY A 39 -14.83 -10.25 -3.14
N GLY A 40 -13.96 -11.25 -2.93
CA GLY A 40 -14.18 -12.32 -1.95
C GLY A 40 -13.72 -11.98 -0.52
N ILE A 41 -13.14 -10.79 -0.31
CA ILE A 41 -12.72 -10.33 1.03
C ILE A 41 -13.89 -9.59 1.67
N GLU A 42 -14.68 -10.30 2.47
CA GLU A 42 -15.92 -9.80 3.08
C GLU A 42 -15.78 -9.37 4.55
N ILE A 43 -14.64 -9.65 5.18
CA ILE A 43 -14.33 -9.26 6.57
C ILE A 43 -14.12 -7.74 6.71
N PRO A 44 -14.26 -7.16 7.90
CA PRO A 44 -13.96 -5.75 8.12
C PRO A 44 -12.58 -5.34 7.59
N ALA A 45 -12.49 -4.20 6.93
CA ALA A 45 -11.26 -3.80 6.24
C ALA A 45 -10.96 -2.29 6.34
N LEU A 46 -9.73 -1.96 6.72
CA LEU A 46 -9.19 -0.59 6.67
C LEU A 46 -8.17 -0.46 5.55
N VAL A 47 -8.40 0.47 4.62
CA VAL A 47 -7.46 0.82 3.54
C VAL A 47 -6.84 2.19 3.81
N ILE A 48 -5.52 2.24 3.96
CA ILE A 48 -4.77 3.48 4.24
C ILE A 48 -3.78 3.77 3.11
N GLN A 49 -3.72 5.02 2.66
CA GLN A 49 -2.79 5.47 1.62
C GLN A 49 -2.31 6.91 1.91
N SER A 50 -1.15 7.27 1.34
CA SER A 50 -0.65 8.64 1.28
C SER A 50 -1.04 9.33 -0.04
N ALA A 51 -1.53 10.58 0.02
CA ALA A 51 -1.96 11.35 -1.14
C ALA A 51 -0.81 11.77 -2.06
N GLY A 52 0.37 12.02 -1.51
CA GLY A 52 1.57 12.41 -2.24
C GLY A 52 2.61 11.28 -2.32
N ASP A 53 2.15 10.03 -2.38
CA ASP A 53 3.02 8.87 -2.53
C ASP A 53 3.81 8.94 -3.86
N PRO A 54 5.15 8.97 -3.84
CA PRO A 54 5.97 9.08 -5.05
C PRO A 54 6.23 7.73 -5.72
N VAL A 55 5.87 6.61 -5.08
CA VAL A 55 6.16 5.24 -5.55
C VAL A 55 4.94 4.64 -6.24
N VAL A 56 3.75 4.79 -5.66
CA VAL A 56 2.50 4.25 -6.21
C VAL A 56 1.42 5.30 -6.38
N ASN A 57 0.55 5.11 -7.37
CA ASN A 57 -0.57 6.03 -7.60
C ASN A 57 -1.69 5.82 -6.55
N PRO A 58 -2.12 6.85 -5.78
CA PRO A 58 -3.18 6.71 -4.79
C PRO A 58 -4.54 6.26 -5.36
N LYS A 59 -4.77 6.37 -6.68
CA LYS A 59 -5.95 5.78 -7.33
C LYS A 59 -6.01 4.26 -7.15
N GLY A 60 -4.86 3.59 -7.00
CA GLY A 60 -4.78 2.14 -6.77
C GLY A 60 -5.44 1.72 -5.47
N SER A 61 -5.16 2.42 -4.36
CA SER A 61 -5.79 2.12 -3.06
C SER A 61 -7.30 2.38 -3.07
N ARG A 62 -7.74 3.45 -3.76
CA ARG A 62 -9.17 3.72 -3.96
C ARG A 62 -9.86 2.62 -4.75
N ARG A 63 -9.18 2.08 -5.78
CA ARG A 63 -9.68 0.93 -6.55
C ARG A 63 -9.80 -0.32 -5.68
N ILE A 64 -8.79 -0.62 -4.85
CA ILE A 64 -8.85 -1.73 -3.88
C ILE A 64 -10.06 -1.56 -2.98
N PHE A 65 -10.21 -0.40 -2.34
CA PHE A 65 -11.35 -0.11 -1.46
C PHE A 65 -12.70 -0.36 -2.14
N ASN A 66 -12.86 0.08 -3.40
CA ASN A 66 -14.09 -0.12 -4.16
C ASN A 66 -14.34 -1.60 -4.49
N LEU A 67 -13.29 -2.36 -4.81
CA LEU A 67 -13.38 -3.77 -5.21
C LEU A 67 -13.57 -4.74 -4.04
N LEU A 68 -13.22 -4.36 -2.81
CA LEU A 68 -13.42 -5.20 -1.63
C LEU A 68 -14.90 -5.59 -1.46
N GLY A 69 -15.17 -6.87 -1.23
CA GLY A 69 -16.51 -7.40 -0.91
C GLY A 69 -17.02 -6.99 0.47
N SER A 70 -16.14 -6.48 1.33
CA SER A 70 -16.46 -6.06 2.68
C SER A 70 -17.52 -4.96 2.71
N LYS A 71 -18.53 -5.17 3.56
CA LYS A 71 -19.59 -4.20 3.86
C LYS A 71 -19.14 -3.20 4.91
N ASP A 72 -18.25 -3.61 5.80
CA ASP A 72 -17.67 -2.79 6.85
C ASP A 72 -16.23 -2.42 6.47
N LYS A 73 -16.07 -1.30 5.78
CA LYS A 73 -14.78 -0.88 5.28
C LYS A 73 -14.56 0.62 5.39
N GLU A 74 -13.35 0.97 5.80
CA GLU A 74 -12.88 2.34 5.97
C GLU A 74 -11.77 2.68 4.98
N TYR A 75 -11.74 3.94 4.54
CA TYR A 75 -10.70 4.46 3.66
C TYR A 75 -10.11 5.74 4.24
N ILE A 76 -8.80 5.75 4.49
CA ILE A 76 -8.09 6.91 5.02
C ILE A 76 -6.99 7.31 4.04
N LEU A 77 -7.05 8.57 3.60
CA LEU A 77 -6.02 9.18 2.77
C LEU A 77 -5.26 10.23 3.59
N PHE A 78 -4.04 9.91 3.97
CA PHE A 78 -3.17 10.86 4.68
C PHE A 78 -2.52 11.83 3.71
N ASN A 79 -2.43 13.11 4.08
CA ASN A 79 -1.69 14.12 3.32
C ASN A 79 -0.18 14.06 3.63
N PHE A 80 0.46 12.95 3.29
CA PHE A 80 1.92 12.83 3.31
C PHE A 80 2.49 12.90 1.89
N LYS A 81 3.78 13.21 1.78
CA LYS A 81 4.54 13.21 0.51
C LYS A 81 5.58 12.10 0.50
N ARG A 82 5.15 10.89 0.91
CA ARG A 82 6.00 9.70 1.04
C ARG A 82 5.18 8.42 0.89
N HIS A 83 5.86 7.34 0.54
CA HIS A 83 5.32 5.99 0.48
C HIS A 83 5.35 5.29 1.84
N GLY A 84 6.45 5.44 2.59
CA GLY A 84 6.63 4.85 3.92
C GLY A 84 5.80 5.53 5.01
N ILE A 85 4.48 5.38 5.00
CA ILE A 85 3.57 6.06 5.95
C ILE A 85 3.76 5.66 7.41
N LEU A 86 4.34 4.48 7.64
CA LEU A 86 4.66 3.95 8.97
C LEU A 86 5.95 4.52 9.56
N LEU A 87 6.76 5.23 8.76
CA LEU A 87 8.01 5.85 9.19
C LEU A 87 7.91 7.37 9.06
N GLY A 88 8.72 8.08 9.84
CA GLY A 88 8.83 9.54 9.80
C GLY A 88 7.66 10.31 10.43
N ASP A 89 7.68 11.63 10.25
CA ASP A 89 6.79 12.54 10.96
C ASP A 89 5.31 12.27 10.67
N GLY A 90 4.52 12.22 11.74
CA GLY A 90 3.08 11.94 11.67
C GLY A 90 2.71 10.45 11.62
N SER A 91 3.66 9.51 11.63
CA SER A 91 3.37 8.07 11.65
C SER A 91 2.48 7.65 12.83
N LYS A 92 2.60 8.32 13.98
CA LYS A 92 1.72 8.13 15.15
C LYS A 92 0.22 8.30 14.82
N LYS A 93 -0.14 9.13 13.84
CA LYS A 93 -1.53 9.28 13.37
C LYS A 93 -2.00 8.03 12.62
N VAL A 94 -1.12 7.41 11.83
CA VAL A 94 -1.39 6.14 11.15
C VAL A 94 -1.56 5.02 12.19
N TYR A 95 -0.68 4.97 13.20
CA TYR A 95 -0.79 3.97 14.27
C TYR A 95 -2.10 4.12 15.03
N LYS A 96 -2.51 5.35 15.35
CA LYS A 96 -3.80 5.62 15.99
C LYS A 96 -4.97 5.15 15.13
N ALA A 97 -4.95 5.42 13.82
CA ALA A 97 -6.01 4.97 12.93
C ALA A 97 -6.14 3.42 12.89
N VAL A 98 -5.01 2.71 12.83
CA VAL A 98 -5.00 1.25 12.90
C VAL A 98 -5.51 0.75 14.25
N TRP A 99 -5.05 1.37 15.35
CA TRP A 99 -5.50 1.02 16.71
C TRP A 99 -7.00 1.24 16.91
N ASP A 100 -7.52 2.38 16.47
CA ASP A 100 -8.93 2.71 16.57
C ASP A 100 -9.75 1.69 15.77
N PHE A 101 -9.35 1.35 14.55
CA PHE A 101 -10.04 0.33 13.75
C PHE A 101 -10.10 -1.01 14.47
N ILE A 102 -8.97 -1.53 14.96
CA ILE A 102 -8.92 -2.80 15.70
C ILE A 102 -9.81 -2.78 16.95
N ARG A 103 -9.90 -1.63 17.63
CA ARG A 103 -10.72 -1.47 18.83
C ARG A 103 -12.23 -1.46 18.57
N HIS A 104 -12.65 -1.22 17.34
CA HIS A 104 -14.06 -1.19 16.93
C HIS A 104 -14.49 -2.44 16.16
N LEU A 105 -13.58 -3.40 15.93
CA LEU A 105 -13.91 -4.76 15.46
C LEU A 105 -14.63 -5.56 16.56
#